data_AF-A0A3D4Q8R5-F1
#
_entry.id   AF-A0A3D4Q8R5-F1
#
_cell.length_a   1.000
_cell.length_b   1.000
_cell.length_c   1.000
_cell.angle_alpha   90.00
_cell.angle_beta   90.00
_cell.angle_gamma   90.00
#
_symmetry.space_group_name_H-M   'P 1'
#
loop_
_entity.id
_entity.type
_entity.pdbx_description
1 polymer ?
#
loop_
_entity_poly.entity_id
_entity_poly.type
_entity_poly.pdbx_seq_one_letter_code
_entity_poly.pdbx_strand_id
1 'polypeptide(L)'
;MSTATGMTNFTFKMDKQTRESFSILCDSLGLTMSSATLALIKQAVRNQGMSFSLRDENGFTPAEAHELKRRIKEVNCGDATHHELLED
;
A
#
# COMPACT_ATOMS: atom_id res chain seq x y z
N MET A 1 -27.42 -8.39 -13.23
CA MET A 1 -27.74 -9.19 -12.03
C MET A 1 -27.20 -8.45 -10.82
N SER A 2 -28.09 -7.91 -9.99
CA SER A 2 -27.72 -7.16 -8.79
C SER A 2 -27.27 -8.14 -7.71
N THR A 3 -25.97 -8.35 -7.56
CA THR A 3 -25.44 -9.06 -6.40
C THR A 3 -25.63 -8.16 -5.19
N ALA A 4 -26.70 -8.37 -4.42
CA ALA A 4 -26.77 -7.85 -3.07
C ALA A 4 -25.58 -8.46 -2.32
N THR A 5 -24.54 -7.65 -2.10
CA THR A 5 -23.34 -8.06 -1.38
C THR A 5 -23.74 -8.38 0.05
N GLY A 6 -23.93 -9.66 0.35
CA GLY A 6 -24.19 -10.13 1.71
C GLY A 6 -23.06 -9.71 2.63
N MET A 7 -23.39 -9.07 3.74
CA MET A 7 -22.42 -8.80 4.80
C MET A 7 -22.16 -10.09 5.58
N THR A 8 -20.89 -10.44 5.75
CA THR A 8 -20.46 -11.64 6.47
C THR A 8 -19.59 -11.26 7.64
N ASN A 9 -19.77 -11.95 8.78
CA ASN A 9 -18.97 -11.74 9.97
C ASN A 9 -17.58 -12.38 9.81
N PHE A 10 -16.54 -11.66 10.23
CA PHE A 10 -15.16 -12.11 10.22
C PHE A 10 -14.57 -12.00 11.63
N THR A 11 -14.21 -13.12 12.23
CA THR A 11 -13.63 -13.20 13.57
C THR A 11 -12.32 -13.95 13.51
N PHE A 12 -11.26 -13.35 14.05
CA PHE A 12 -9.94 -13.97 14.15
C PHE A 12 -9.35 -13.76 15.53
N LYS A 13 -8.46 -14.65 15.95
CA LYS A 13 -7.73 -14.53 17.21
C LYS A 13 -6.44 -13.75 16.96
N MET A 14 -6.05 -12.94 17.94
CA MET A 14 -4.93 -12.02 17.88
C MET A 14 -4.31 -11.94 19.26
N ASP A 15 -2.98 -11.80 19.33
CA ASP A 15 -2.30 -11.56 20.60
C ASP A 15 -2.69 -10.21 21.20
N LYS A 16 -2.72 -10.14 22.54
CA LYS A 16 -3.10 -8.92 23.25
C LYS A 16 -2.19 -7.74 22.89
N GLN A 17 -0.88 -7.95 22.80
CA GLN A 17 0.08 -6.89 22.49
C GLN A 17 -0.13 -6.33 21.09
N THR A 18 -0.38 -7.21 20.12
CA THR A 18 -0.67 -6.78 18.75
C THR A 18 -1.98 -6.00 18.70
N ARG A 19 -3.01 -6.41 19.45
CA ARG A 19 -4.31 -5.72 19.51
C ARG A 19 -4.17 -4.30 20.02
N GLU A 20 -3.41 -4.12 21.10
CA GLU A 20 -3.17 -2.80 21.68
C GLU A 20 -2.38 -1.90 20.71
N SER A 21 -1.32 -2.44 20.09
CA SER A 21 -0.53 -1.71 19.09
C SER A 21 -1.37 -1.28 17.88
N PHE A 22 -2.23 -2.17 17.38
CA PHE A 22 -3.15 -1.85 16.29
C PHE A 22 -4.19 -0.81 16.70
N SER A 23 -4.63 -0.82 17.98
CA SER A 23 -5.58 0.17 18.51
C SER A 23 -5.01 1.57 18.46
N ILE A 24 -3.77 1.72 18.94
CA ILE A 24 -3.05 2.99 18.98
C ILE A 24 -2.84 3.52 17.55
N LEU A 25 -2.46 2.64 16.62
CA LEU A 25 -2.32 2.99 15.21
C LEU A 25 -3.64 3.51 14.62
N CYS A 26 -4.74 2.79 14.86
CA CYS A 26 -6.06 3.18 14.34
C CYS A 26 -6.51 4.53 14.91
N ASP A 27 -6.30 4.76 16.21
CA ASP A 27 -6.63 6.01 16.89
C ASP A 27 -5.84 7.20 16.32
N SER A 28 -4.53 7.00 16.11
CA SER A 28 -3.67 8.01 15.47
C SER A 28 -4.09 8.36 14.03
N LEU A 29 -4.79 7.47 13.35
CA LEU A 29 -5.30 7.66 11.99
C LEU A 29 -6.76 8.17 11.99
N GLY A 30 -7.40 8.31 13.15
CA GLY A 30 -8.82 8.66 13.27
C GLY A 30 -9.77 7.58 12.74
N LEU A 31 -9.34 6.31 12.73
CA LEU A 31 -10.08 5.18 12.19
C LEU A 31 -10.48 4.20 13.31
N THR A 32 -11.61 3.52 13.11
CA THR A 32 -11.93 2.35 13.92
C THR A 32 -11.16 1.13 13.44
N MET A 33 -10.82 0.20 14.35
CA MET A 33 -10.14 -1.05 13.99
C MET A 33 -10.83 -1.78 12.84
N SER A 34 -12.16 -1.91 12.88
CA SER A 34 -12.92 -2.59 11.82
C SER A 34 -12.78 -1.90 10.46
N SER A 35 -12.75 -0.56 10.44
CA SER A 35 -12.59 0.20 9.19
C SER A 35 -11.17 0.03 8.62
N ALA A 36 -10.15 0.09 9.49
CA ALA A 36 -8.76 -0.14 9.11
C ALA A 36 -8.54 -1.57 8.61
N THR A 37 -9.09 -2.58 9.29
CA THR A 37 -9.02 -3.99 8.86
C THR A 37 -9.75 -4.19 7.53
N LEU A 38 -10.94 -3.61 7.35
CA LEU A 38 -11.67 -3.70 6.08
C LEU A 38 -10.91 -3.05 4.93
N ALA A 39 -10.30 -1.88 5.16
CA ALA A 39 -9.46 -1.21 4.18
C ALA A 39 -8.25 -2.07 3.78
N LEU A 40 -7.59 -2.69 4.77
CA LEU A 40 -6.49 -3.61 4.55
C LEU A 40 -6.91 -4.83 3.71
N ILE A 41 -8.03 -5.46 4.05
CA ILE A 41 -8.56 -6.61 3.30
C ILE A 41 -8.91 -6.21 1.87
N LYS A 42 -9.58 -5.05 1.67
CA LYS A 42 -9.91 -4.54 0.34
C LYS A 42 -8.66 -4.27 -0.50
N GLN A 43 -7.62 -3.72 0.12
CA GLN A 43 -6.34 -3.47 -0.55
C GLN A 43 -5.64 -4.77 -0.95
N ALA A 44 -5.60 -5.76 -0.05
CA ALA A 44 -5.03 -7.08 -0.33
C ALA A 44 -5.76 -7.79 -1.48
N VAL A 45 -7.09 -7.74 -1.49
CA VAL A 45 -7.91 -8.30 -2.58
C VAL A 45 -7.66 -7.55 -3.90
N ARG A 46 -7.60 -6.21 -3.87
CA ARG A 46 -7.35 -5.39 -5.07
C ARG A 46 -5.99 -5.67 -5.70
N ASN A 47 -4.97 -5.93 -4.88
CA ASN A 47 -3.61 -6.21 -5.34
C ASN A 47 -3.35 -7.69 -5.63
N GLN A 48 -4.36 -8.56 -5.47
CA GLN A 48 -4.25 -10.03 -5.59
C GLN A 48 -3.01 -10.62 -4.89
N GLY A 49 -2.63 -10.05 -3.75
CA GLY A 49 -1.40 -10.40 -3.07
C GLY A 49 -1.37 -9.87 -1.64
N MET A 50 -0.86 -10.69 -0.72
CA MET A 50 -0.66 -10.33 0.69
C MET A 50 0.70 -9.63 0.88
N SER A 51 1.06 -8.77 -0.09
CA SER A 51 2.34 -8.08 -0.12
C SER A 51 2.24 -6.85 0.76
N PHE A 52 2.63 -6.99 2.04
CA PHE A 52 2.91 -5.87 2.93
C PHE A 52 4.20 -5.17 2.46
N SER A 53 4.11 -4.43 1.37
CA SER A 53 5.18 -3.53 0.99
C SER A 53 5.04 -2.29 1.87
N LEU A 54 6.04 -2.01 2.72
CA LEU A 54 6.22 -0.68 3.32
C LEU A 54 6.36 0.29 2.13
N ARG A 55 5.24 0.89 1.73
CA ARG A 55 5.19 1.88 0.67
C ARG A 55 5.19 3.24 1.33
N ASP A 56 6.03 4.13 0.83
CA ASP A 56 6.09 5.53 1.23
C ASP A 56 4.76 6.26 0.88
N GLU A 57 4.57 7.51 1.31
CA GLU A 57 3.36 8.31 0.99
C GLU A 57 3.03 8.33 -0.52
N ASN A 58 4.06 8.16 -1.35
CA ASN A 58 3.96 8.14 -2.81
C ASN A 58 3.71 6.74 -3.41
N GLY A 59 3.50 5.70 -2.60
CA GLY A 59 3.21 4.35 -3.08
C GLY A 59 4.45 3.54 -3.54
N PHE A 60 5.66 4.09 -3.43
CA PHE A 60 6.90 3.40 -3.80
C PHE A 60 7.47 2.56 -2.66
N THR A 61 8.02 1.40 -2.98
CA THR A 61 8.93 0.70 -2.04
C THR A 61 10.21 1.53 -1.80
N PRO A 62 10.93 1.32 -0.69
CA PRO A 62 12.20 2.03 -0.45
C PRO A 62 13.23 1.80 -1.57
N ALA A 63 13.21 0.62 -2.21
CA ALA A 63 14.04 0.32 -3.36
C ALA A 63 13.64 1.12 -4.61
N GLU A 64 12.34 1.20 -4.92
CA GLU A 64 11.83 2.00 -6.04
C GLU A 64 12.06 3.51 -5.83
N ALA A 65 11.86 4.01 -4.62
CA ALA A 65 12.14 5.40 -4.30
C ALA A 65 13.63 5.74 -4.43
N HIS A 66 14.51 4.81 -4.06
CA HIS A 66 15.96 4.97 -4.23
C HIS A 66 16.35 4.96 -5.72
N GLU A 67 15.81 4.04 -6.50
CA GLU A 67 16.04 3.98 -7.96
C GLU A 67 15.53 5.24 -8.66
N LEU A 68 14.34 5.72 -8.30
CA LEU A 68 13.78 6.95 -8.86
C LEU A 68 14.68 8.15 -8.55
N LYS A 69 15.17 8.27 -7.31
CA LYS A 69 16.13 9.32 -6.92
C LYS A 69 17.45 9.22 -7.69
N ARG A 70 17.96 8.01 -7.92
CA ARG A 70 19.16 7.77 -8.72
C ARG A 70 18.98 8.27 -10.14
N ARG A 71 17.89 7.86 -10.80
CA ARG A 71 17.54 8.28 -12.17
C ARG A 71 17.38 9.79 -12.30
N ILE A 72 16.69 10.44 -11.36
CA ILE A 72 16.54 11.91 -11.33
C ILE A 72 17.92 12.58 -11.26
N LYS A 73 18.85 12.03 -10.48
CA LYS A 73 20.22 12.54 -10.39
C LYS A 73 21.00 12.35 -11.70
N GLU A 74 20.86 11.21 -12.36
CA GLU A 74 21.48 10.92 -13.67
C GLU A 74 20.98 11.90 -14.74
N VAL A 75 19.67 12.16 -14.79
CA VAL A 75 19.07 13.17 -15.69
C VAL A 75 19.59 14.58 -15.39
N ASN A 76 19.61 15.00 -14.12
CA ASN A 76 20.11 16.32 -13.73
C ASN A 76 21.61 16.50 -13.99
N CYS A 77 22.38 15.40 -13.99
CA CYS A 77 23.82 15.42 -14.27
C CYS A 77 24.12 15.40 -15.79
N GLY A 78 23.10 15.31 -16.64
CA GLY A 78 23.27 15.21 -18.09
C GLY A 78 23.72 13.83 -18.59
N ASP A 79 23.69 12.82 -17.72
CA ASP A 79 24.10 11.43 -18.01
C ASP A 79 22.90 10.53 -18.34
N ALA A 80 21.80 11.12 -18.81
CA ALA A 80 20.61 10.38 -19.20
C ALA A 80 20.68 9.98 -20.68
N THR A 81 20.46 8.70 -20.94
CA THR A 81 20.32 8.18 -22.31
C THR A 81 18.97 8.65 -22.87
N HIS A 82 19.01 9.44 -23.94
CA HIS A 82 17.80 9.85 -24.65
C HIS A 82 17.34 8.70 -25.55
N HIS A 83 16.14 8.20 -25.31
CA HIS A 83 15.51 7.20 -26.17
C HIS A 83 14.41 7.88 -26.98
N GLU A 84 14.39 7.65 -28.29
CA GLU A 84 13.27 8.05 -29.14
C GLU A 84 12.00 7.31 -28.71
N LEU A 85 10.90 8.06 -28.64
CA LEU A 85 9.57 7.46 -28.46
C LEU A 85 9.25 6.70 -29.73
N LEU A 86 8.97 5.39 -29.63
CA LEU A 86 8.36 4.68 -30.75
C LEU A 86 6.89 5.12 -30.84
N GLU A 87 6.55 5.74 -31.96
CA GLU A 87 5.17 5.95 -32.39
C GLU A 87 4.67 4.64 -33.04
N ASP A 88 3.48 4.18 -32.65
CA ASP A 88 2.75 3.08 -33.33
C ASP A 88 1.95 3.64 -34.52
#